data_AF-A0AA95B4R9-F1
#
_entry.id   AF-A0AA95B4R9-F1
#
_cell.length_a   1.000
_cell.length_b   1.000
_cell.length_c   1.000
_cell.angle_alpha   90.00
_cell.angle_beta   90.00
_cell.angle_gamma   90.00
#
_symmetry.space_group_name_H-M   'P 1'
#
loop_
_entity.id
_entity.type
_entity.pdbx_description
1 polymer ?
#
loop_
_entity_poly.entity_id
_entity_poly.type
_entity_poly.pdbx_seq_one_letter_code
_entity_poly.pdbx_strand_id
1 'polypeptide(L)' 'MLCDIAEIARSAYYKWLKREPSKRERESEKLMKEITTLFEKVKGIYGYRRVTMTLNRRLGTSYN' A
#
# COMPACT_ATOMS: atom_id res chain seq x y z
N MET A 1 0.16 -24.66 -15.95
CA MET A 1 1.10 -25.03 -14.90
C MET A 1 1.01 -24.12 -13.67
N LEU A 2 1.35 -22.82 -13.72
CA LEU A 2 1.28 -21.95 -12.53
C LEU A 2 -0.13 -21.79 -11.94
N CYS A 3 -1.17 -21.62 -12.76
CA CYS A 3 -2.55 -21.52 -12.28
C CYS A 3 -3.06 -22.85 -11.69
N ASP A 4 -2.60 -23.98 -12.23
CA ASP A 4 -2.99 -25.31 -11.76
C ASP A 4 -2.33 -25.65 -10.42
N ILE A 5 -1.06 -25.25 -10.23
CA ILE A 5 -0.33 -25.37 -8.96
C ILE A 5 -0.96 -24.48 -7.88
N ALA A 6 -1.41 -23.28 -8.25
CA ALA A 6 -2.07 -22.35 -7.35
C ALA A 6 -3.58 -22.64 -7.17
N GLU A 7 -4.11 -23.70 -7.80
CA GLU A 7 -5.52 -24.10 -7.76
C GLU A 7 -6.51 -22.96 -8.13
N ILE A 8 -6.12 -22.08 -9.06
CA ILE A 8 -6.97 -20.98 -9.54
C ILE A 8 -7.39 -21.18 -10.98
N ALA A 9 -8.60 -20.70 -11.32
CA ALA A 9 -9.04 -20.62 -12.70
C ALA A 9 -8.14 -19.68 -13.51
N ARG A 10 -7.75 -20.10 -14.73
CA ARG A 10 -6.94 -19.28 -15.65
C ARG A 10 -7.61 -17.94 -15.99
N SER A 11 -8.94 -17.90 -16.05
CA SER A 11 -9.72 -16.67 -16.24
C SER A 11 -9.58 -15.70 -15.07
N ALA A 12 -9.50 -16.19 -13.83
CA ALA A 12 -9.27 -15.37 -12.64
C ALA A 12 -7.89 -14.72 -12.67
N TYR A 13 -6.85 -15.47 -13.09
CA TYR A 13 -5.50 -14.93 -13.27
C TYR A 13 -5.48 -13.75 -14.25
N TYR A 14 -6.02 -13.93 -15.45
CA TYR A 14 -6.02 -12.85 -16.45
C TYR A 14 -6.96 -11.69 -16.08
N LYS A 15 -8.03 -11.95 -15.32
CA LYS A 15 -8.90 -10.90 -14.76
C LYS A 15 -8.15 -10.07 -13.73
N TRP A 16 -7.40 -10.69 -12.83
CA TRP A 16 -6.55 -10.00 -11.86
C TRP A 16 -5.42 -9.22 -12.56
N LEU A 17 -4.75 -9.84 -13.55
CA LEU A 17 -3.66 -9.22 -14.29
C LEU A 17 -4.09 -7.95 -15.04
N LYS A 18 -5.31 -7.94 -15.59
CA LYS A 18 -5.88 -6.78 -16.31
C LYS A 18 -6.68 -5.83 -15.41
N ARG A 19 -6.76 -6.11 -14.11
CA ARG A 19 -7.55 -5.29 -13.19
C ARG A 19 -6.87 -3.94 -12.99
N GLU A 20 -7.63 -2.87 -13.16
CA GLU A 20 -7.17 -1.54 -12.77
C GLU A 20 -7.31 -1.34 -11.25
N PRO A 21 -6.33 -0.68 -10.61
CA PRO A 21 -6.41 -0.39 -9.19
C PRO A 21 -7.54 0.61 -8.92
N SER A 22 -8.36 0.28 -7.91
CA SER A 22 -9.43 1.13 -7.42
C SER A 22 -8.88 2.43 -6.83
N LYS A 23 -9.75 3.44 -6.65
CA LYS A 23 -9.36 4.73 -6.04
C LYS A 23 -8.68 4.54 -4.69
N ARG A 24 -9.23 3.66 -3.84
CA ARG A 24 -8.68 3.33 -2.52
C ARG A 24 -7.32 2.63 -2.60
N GLU A 25 -7.14 1.72 -3.56
CA GLU A 25 -5.84 1.05 -3.77
C GLU A 25 -4.77 2.07 -4.21
N ARG A 26 -5.10 2.97 -5.13
CA ARG A 26 -4.19 4.07 -5.53
C ARG A 26 -3.85 5.00 -4.38
N GLU A 27 -4.83 5.35 -3.54
CA GLU A 27 -4.60 6.12 -2.33
C GLU A 27 -3.68 5.38 -1.35
N SER A 28 -3.89 4.08 -1.17
CA SER A 28 -3.08 3.24 -0.29
C SER A 28 -1.64 3.13 -0.81
N GLU A 29 -1.43 2.98 -2.12
CA GLU A 29 -0.08 3.00 -2.73
C GLU A 29 0.62 4.34 -2.52
N LYS A 30 -0.08 5.46 -2.70
CA LYS A 30 0.47 6.79 -2.41
C LYS A 30 0.85 6.92 -0.93
N LEU A 31 -0.02 6.47 -0.04
CA LEU A 31 0.21 6.49 1.40
C LEU A 31 1.44 5.66 1.78
N MET A 32 1.59 4.48 1.18
CA MET A 32 2.73 3.60 1.42
C MET A 32 4.06 4.24 0.99
N LYS A 33 4.08 4.96 -0.14
CA LYS A 33 5.25 5.73 -0.59
C LYS A 33 5.61 6.84 0.39
N GLU A 34 4.63 7.59 0.88
CA GLU A 34 4.83 8.66 1.88
C GLU A 34 5.38 8.11 3.19
N ILE A 35 4.82 6.99 3.68
CA ILE A 35 5.28 6.30 4.88
C ILE A 35 6.75 5.86 4.72
N THR A 36 7.07 5.22 3.60
CA THR A 36 8.43 4.72 3.33
C THR A 36 9.42 5.88 3.28
N THR A 37 9.09 6.93 2.53
CA THR A 37 9.92 8.14 2.41
C THR A 37 10.14 8.81 3.78
N LEU A 38 9.08 8.91 4.59
CA LEU A 38 9.18 9.46 5.95
C LEU A 38 10.08 8.60 6.82
N PHE A 39 9.91 7.27 6.78
CA PHE A 39 10.68 6.32 7.58
C PHE A 39 12.18 6.38 7.23
N GLU A 40 12.52 6.42 5.95
CA GLU A 40 13.90 6.58 5.47
C GLU A 40 14.48 7.93 5.88
N LYS A 41 13.72 9.02 5.76
CA LYS A 41 14.16 10.37 6.15
C LYS A 41 14.55 10.46 7.63
N VAL A 42 13.85 9.73 8.49
CA VAL A 42 14.16 9.65 9.92
C VAL A 42 15.07 8.48 10.27
N LYS A 43 15.68 7.81 9.28
CA LYS A 43 16.60 6.67 9.44
C LYS A 43 16.00 5.55 10.31
N GLY A 44 14.70 5.32 10.19
CA GLY A 44 13.99 4.30 10.95
C GLY A 44 13.81 4.58 12.45
N ILE A 45 14.13 5.78 12.92
CA ILE A 45 13.98 6.16 14.35
C ILE A 45 12.50 6.19 14.76
N TYR A 46 11.60 6.50 13.83
CA TYR A 46 10.17 6.58 14.13
C TYR A 46 9.52 5.20 14.03
N GLY A 47 9.02 4.69 15.15
CA GLY A 47 8.06 3.59 15.16
C GLY A 47 6.69 4.00 14.61
N TYR A 48 5.82 3.02 14.40
CA TYR A 48 4.53 3.18 13.69
C TYR A 48 3.71 4.39 14.19
N ARG A 49 3.59 4.58 15.52
CA ARG A 49 2.82 5.68 16.11
C ARG A 49 3.34 7.06 15.70
N ARG A 50 4.66 7.26 15.70
CA ARG A 50 5.28 8.55 15.33
C ARG A 50 5.18 8.80 13.83
N VAL A 51 5.26 7.74 13.02
CA VAL A 51 5.01 7.78 11.58
C VAL A 51 3.57 8.23 11.33
N THR A 52 2.57 7.55 11.91
CA THR A 52 1.15 7.88 11.75
C THR A 52 0.82 9.31 12.19
N MET A 53 1.32 9.76 13.36
CA MET A 53 1.13 11.14 13.83
C MET A 53 1.71 12.18 12.85
N THR A 54 2.91 11.92 12.35
CA THR A 54 3.57 12.84 11.41
C THR A 54 2.84 12.86 10.06
N LEU A 55 2.37 11.70 9.60
CA LEU A 55 1.62 11.54 8.37
C LEU A 55 0.27 12.28 8.44
N ASN A 56 -0.47 12.07 9.52
CA ASN A 56 -1.72 12.78 9.83
C ASN A 56 -1.53 14.30 9.87
N ARG A 57 -0.45 14.77 10.51
CA ARG A 57 -0.13 16.20 10.57
C ARG A 57 0.22 16.79 9.20
N ARG A 58 0.88 16.04 8.32
CA ARG A 58 1.25 16.50 6.97
C ARG A 58 0.08 16.51 6.00
N LEU A 59 -0.74 15.47 6.05
CA LEU A 59 -1.85 15.28 5.11
C LEU A 59 -3.17 15.91 5.61
N GLY A 60 -3.21 16.40 6.84
CA GLY A 60 -4.43 16.91 7.46
C GLY A 60 -5.49 15.81 7.67
N THR A 61 -5.04 14.56 7.82
CA THR A 61 -5.89 13.37 7.93
C THR A 61 -5.89 12.82 9.35
N SER A 62 -6.81 11.89 9.62
CA SER A 62 -6.87 11.13 10.87
C SER A 62 -6.87 9.63 10.59
N TYR A 63 -5.77 9.11 10.03
CA TYR A 63 -5.54 7.68 9.94
C TYR A 63 -5.36 7.10 11.35
N ASN A 64 -6.00 5.96 11.61
CA ASN A 64 -5.94 5.22 12.87
C ASN A 64 -4.77 4.24 12.91
#